data_AF-A0A8J3ZNU4-F1
#
_entry.id   AF-A0A8J3ZNU4-F1
#
_cell.length_a   1.000
_cell.length_b   1.000
_cell.length_c   1.000
_cell.angle_alpha   90.00
_cell.angle_beta   90.00
_cell.angle_gamma   90.00
#
_symmetry.space_group_name_H-M   'P 1'
#
loop_
_entity.id
_entity.type
_entity.pdbx_description
1 polymer ?
#
loop_
_entity_poly.entity_id
_entity_poly.type
_entity_poly.pdbx_seq_one_letter_code
_entity_poly.pdbx_strand_id
1 'polypeptide(L)'
;MTWVRPVFCSRCTALAVVLIEGGRRGRYAIRSAVACERHRSAVEKWAARGGRLRVTEVEQPTAKTPRPVQQTLFNLDGIGGTP
;
A
#
# COMPACT_ATOMS: atom_id res chain seq x y z
N MET A 1 16.35 -2.30 -6.57
CA MET A 1 15.31 -1.78 -5.67
C MET A 1 13.96 -2.02 -6.31
N THR A 2 13.21 -3.01 -5.83
CA THR A 2 11.82 -3.24 -6.24
C THR A 2 10.94 -2.21 -5.56
N TRP A 3 10.44 -1.24 -6.33
CA TRP A 3 9.42 -0.32 -5.85
C TRP A 3 8.13 -1.11 -5.59
N VAL A 4 7.86 -1.43 -4.32
CA VAL A 4 6.58 -2.04 -3.93
C VAL A 4 5.51 -0.96 -4.05
N ARG A 5 4.60 -1.12 -5.02
CA ARG A 5 3.52 -0.15 -5.24
C ARG A 5 2.53 -0.22 -4.06
N PRO A 6 2.07 0.92 -3.54
CA PRO A 6 1.07 0.93 -2.48
C PRO A 6 -0.24 0.28 -2.96
N VAL A 7 -0.87 -0.48 -2.08
CA VAL A 7 -2.14 -1.15 -2.36
C VAL A 7 -3.24 -0.38 -1.66
N PHE A 8 -4.18 0.15 -2.43
CA PHE A 8 -5.28 0.96 -1.90
C PHE A 8 -6.56 0.14 -1.74
N CYS A 9 -7.42 0.60 -0.84
CA CYS A 9 -8.72 0.00 -0.59
C CYS A 9 -9.59 0.01 -1.87
N SER A 10 -10.34 -1.06 -2.11
CA SER A 10 -11.27 -1.14 -3.24
C SER A 10 -12.48 -0.19 -3.15
N ARG A 11 -12.71 0.39 -1.97
CA ARG A 11 -13.87 1.27 -1.66
C ARG A 11 -13.49 2.74 -1.47
N CYS A 12 -12.22 3.03 -1.17
CA CYS A 12 -11.74 4.40 -0.93
C CYS A 12 -10.23 4.50 -1.21
N THR A 13 -9.65 5.69 -1.11
CA THR A 13 -8.23 5.94 -1.40
C THR A 13 -7.27 5.65 -0.23
N ALA A 14 -7.77 5.10 0.88
CA ALA A 14 -6.91 4.72 2.02
C ALA A 14 -6.08 3.46 1.70
N LEU A 15 -4.94 3.30 2.37
CA LEU A 15 -4.12 2.08 2.25
C LEU A 15 -4.92 0.86 2.72
N ALA A 16 -4.83 -0.23 1.95
CA ALA A 16 -5.41 -1.50 2.33
C ALA A 16 -4.59 -2.15 3.45
N VAL A 17 -5.23 -2.91 4.31
CA VAL A 17 -4.54 -3.71 5.35
C VAL A 17 -4.81 -5.20 5.17
N VAL A 18 -5.85 -5.55 4.40
CA VAL A 18 -6.22 -6.93 4.13
C VAL A 18 -6.66 -7.13 2.69
N LEU A 19 -6.36 -8.31 2.15
CA LEU A 19 -6.97 -8.93 1.00
C LEU A 19 -8.02 -9.93 1.50
N ILE A 20 -9.24 -9.82 1.01
CA ILE A 20 -10.35 -10.70 1.36
C ILE A 20 -10.76 -11.46 0.11
N GLU A 21 -10.73 -12.78 0.20
CA GLU A 21 -11.17 -13.70 -0.84
C GLU A 21 -12.39 -14.47 -0.34
N GLY A 22 -13.43 -14.57 -1.17
CA GLY A 22 -14.65 -15.30 -0.90
C GLY A 22 -14.95 -16.32 -1.98
N GLY A 23 -15.24 -17.54 -1.57
CA GLY A 23 -15.55 -18.67 -2.43
C GLY A 23 -14.40 -19.67 -2.58
N ARG A 24 -14.61 -20.68 -3.42
CA ARG A 24 -13.67 -21.81 -3.59
C ARG A 24 -13.20 -21.86 -5.03
N ARG A 25 -11.89 -22.07 -5.24
CA ARG A 25 -11.34 -22.45 -6.55
C ARG A 25 -12.09 -23.70 -7.04
N GLY A 26 -12.76 -23.57 -8.18
CA GLY A 26 -13.65 -24.60 -8.72
C GLY A 26 -14.85 -23.98 -9.45
N ARG A 27 -16.05 -24.53 -9.22
CA ARG A 27 -17.30 -24.17 -9.92
C ARG A 27 -17.85 -22.77 -9.63
N TYR A 28 -17.28 -22.03 -8.67
CA TYR A 28 -17.73 -20.68 -8.30
C TYR A 28 -16.64 -19.64 -8.58
N ALA A 29 -17.03 -18.48 -9.09
CA ALA A 29 -16.12 -17.34 -9.27
C ALA A 29 -15.59 -16.87 -7.92
N ILE A 30 -14.27 -16.75 -7.79
CA ILE A 30 -13.63 -16.16 -6.60
C ILE A 30 -13.96 -14.67 -6.58
N ARG A 31 -14.51 -14.21 -5.46
CA ARG A 31 -14.68 -12.78 -5.19
C ARG A 31 -13.49 -12.32 -4.36
N SER A 32 -12.61 -11.49 -4.91
CA SER A 32 -11.46 -10.96 -4.20
C SER A 32 -11.44 -9.44 -4.21
N ALA A 33 -11.12 -8.84 -3.06
CA ALA A 33 -10.97 -7.39 -2.94
C ALA A 33 -10.07 -7.04 -1.75
N VAL A 34 -9.34 -5.93 -1.89
CA VAL A 34 -8.52 -5.34 -0.82
C VAL A 34 -9.32 -4.29 -0.05
N ALA A 35 -9.09 -4.19 1.27
CA ALA A 35 -9.83 -3.30 2.16
C ALA A 35 -8.91 -2.62 3.19
N CYS A 36 -9.22 -1.36 3.52
CA CYS A 36 -8.72 -0.68 4.71
C CYS A 36 -9.53 -1.11 5.95
N GLU A 37 -9.04 -0.78 7.16
CA GLU A 37 -9.73 -1.14 8.42
C GLU A 37 -11.19 -0.70 8.44
N ARG A 38 -11.47 0.54 8.02
CA ARG A 38 -12.83 1.10 7.99
C ARG A 38 -13.78 0.31 7.10
N HIS A 39 -13.29 -0.26 6.00
CA HIS A 39 -14.12 -0.95 5.00
C HIS A 39 -14.02 -2.48 5.08
N ARG A 40 -13.21 -3.02 6.00
CA ARG A 40 -12.98 -4.46 6.16
C ARG A 40 -14.30 -5.23 6.28
N SER A 41 -15.15 -4.88 7.24
CA SER A 41 -16.42 -5.60 7.48
C SER A 41 -17.39 -5.53 6.29
N ALA A 42 -17.38 -4.43 5.53
CA ALA A 42 -18.21 -4.28 4.35
C ALA A 42 -17.73 -5.17 3.19
N VAL A 43 -16.41 -5.29 3.02
CA VAL A 43 -15.80 -6.15 2.01
C VAL A 43 -15.94 -7.63 2.40
N GLU A 44 -15.80 -7.98 3.68
CA GLU A 44 -16.05 -9.33 4.20
C GLU A 44 -17.48 -9.79 3.91
N LYS A 45 -18.50 -8.96 4.22
CA LYS A 45 -19.90 -9.27 3.93
C LYS A 45 -20.17 -9.43 2.43
N TRP A 46 -19.53 -8.63 1.59
CA TRP A 46 -19.63 -8.74 0.14
C TRP A 46 -18.98 -10.04 -0.37
N ALA A 47 -17.78 -10.38 0.11
CA ALA A 47 -17.05 -11.57 -0.30
C ALA A 47 -17.70 -12.86 0.24
N ALA A 48 -18.33 -12.82 1.41
CA ALA A 48 -19.04 -13.95 2.03
C ALA A 48 -20.19 -14.47 1.15
N ARG A 49 -20.73 -13.63 0.26
CA ARG A 49 -21.72 -14.06 -0.76
C ARG A 49 -21.15 -15.10 -1.73
N GLY A 50 -19.83 -15.17 -1.87
CA GLY A 50 -19.14 -16.20 -2.65
C GLY A 50 -18.90 -17.51 -1.89
N GLY A 51 -19.08 -17.53 -0.56
CA GLY A 51 -18.85 -18.68 0.30
C GLY A 51 -17.80 -18.43 1.38
N ARG A 52 -17.02 -19.46 1.72
CA ARG A 52 -16.00 -19.39 2.78
C ARG A 52 -15.02 -18.26 2.50
N LEU A 53 -14.72 -17.49 3.56
CA LEU A 53 -13.78 -16.38 3.51
C LEU A 53 -12.35 -16.83 3.81
N ARG A 54 -11.40 -16.20 3.11
CA ARG A 54 -9.99 -16.18 3.45
C ARG A 54 -9.57 -14.72 3.54
N VAL A 55 -8.97 -14.35 4.66
CA VAL A 55 -8.45 -13.00 4.90
C VAL A 55 -6.93 -13.12 5.00
N THR A 56 -6.21 -12.29 4.26
CA THR A 56 -4.75 -12.24 4.26
C THR A 56 -4.32 -10.81 4.50
N GLU A 57 -3.40 -10.59 5.42
CA GLU A 57 -2.86 -9.25 5.68
C GLU A 57 -2.03 -8.76 4.48
N VAL A 58 -2.13 -7.47 4.20
CA VAL A 58 -1.40 -6.81 3.12
C VAL A 58 -0.36 -5.90 3.76
N GLU A 59 0.90 -6.25 3.61
CA GLU A 59 2.00 -5.36 3.97
C GLU A 59 1.99 -4.15 3.04
N GLN A 60 1.98 -2.96 3.63
CA GLN A 60 2.11 -1.72 2.89
C GLN A 60 3.59 -1.35 2.75
N PRO A 61 3.99 -0.72 1.62
CA PRO A 61 5.28 -0.07 1.56
C PRO A 61 5.31 1.00 2.64
N THR A 62 6.03 0.75 3.73
CA THR A 62 6.39 1.81 4.65
C THR A 62 7.28 2.76 3.86
N ALA A 63 6.91 4.04 3.80
CA ALA A 63 7.82 5.06 3.37
C ALA A 63 8.96 5.08 4.40
N LYS A 64 9.95 4.18 4.25
CA LYS A 64 11.25 4.40 4.85
C LYS A 64 11.72 5.71 4.24
N THR A 65 11.59 6.74 5.05
CA THR A 65 12.02 8.12 4.91
C THR A 65 13.11 8.21 3.85
N PRO A 66 13.00 9.08 2.82
CA PRO A 66 14.18 9.39 2.01
C PRO A 66 15.28 9.74 3.02
N ARG A 67 16.39 9.00 3.01
CA ARG A 67 17.57 9.43 3.77
C ARG A 67 17.74 10.91 3.43
N PRO A 68 17.90 11.82 4.40
CA PRO A 68 18.28 13.17 4.05
C PRO A 68 19.53 13.02 3.21
N VAL A 69 19.42 13.38 1.92
CA VAL A 69 20.59 13.56 1.08
C VAL A 69 21.33 14.66 1.82
N GLN A 70 22.42 14.27 2.49
CA GLN A 70 23.25 15.18 3.24
C GLN A 70 23.55 16.34 2.28
N GLN A 71 23.06 17.51 2.65
CA GLN A 71 23.32 18.76 1.96
C GLN A 71 24.83 18.85 1.77
N THR A 72 25.30 18.63 0.56
CA THR A 72 26.57 19.22 0.17
C THR A 72 26.21 20.65 -0.21
N LEU A 73 26.16 21.51 0.81
CA LEU A 73 26.31 22.94 0.61
C LEU A 73 27.58 23.10 -0.24
N PHE A 74 27.43 23.36 -1.53
CA PHE A 74 28.49 24.05 -2.25
C PHE A 74 28.50 25.47 -1.67
N ASN A 75 29.35 25.67 -0.65
CA ASN A 75 29.85 26.99 -0.30
C ASN A 75 30.52 27.56 -1.56
N LEU A 76 29.80 28.40 -2.28
CA LEU A 76 30.37 29.31 -3.28
C LEU A 76 30.73 30.63 -2.59
N ASP A 77 31.48 30.55 -1.49
CA ASP A 77 32.14 31.70 -0.87
C ASP A 77 33.64 31.38 -0.87
N GLY A 78 34.34 31.80 -1.93
CA GLY A 78 35.75 31.47 -2.08
C GLY A 78 36.41 31.83 -3.40
N ILE A 79 36.13 33.01 -3.97
CA ILE A 79 37.08 33.68 -4.86
C ILE A 79 37.31 35.08 -4.31
N GLY A 80 38.26 35.15 -3.37
CA GLY A 80 38.93 36.40 -3.03
C GLY A 80 39.90 36.79 -4.13
N GLY A 81 40.10 38.11 -4.29
CA GLY A 81 41.22 38.65 -5.05
C GLY A 81 40.96 40.01 -5.70
N THR A 82 40.80 41.06 -4.91
CA THR A 82 41.38 42.40 -5.19
C THR A 82 42.91 42.30 -5.02
N PRO A 83 43.77 43.21 -5.53
CA PRO A 83 43.61 44.66 -5.75
C PRO A 83 43.30 45.13 -7.18
#